data_AF-A0A432IKK2-F1
#
_entry.id   AF-A0A432IKK2-F1
#
_cell.length_a   1.000
_cell.length_b   1.000
_cell.length_c   1.000
_cell.angle_alpha   90.00
_cell.angle_beta   90.00
_cell.angle_gamma   90.00
#
_symmetry.space_group_name_H-M   'P 1'
#
loop_
_entity.id
_entity.type
_entity.pdbx_description
1 polymer ?
#
loop_
_entity_poly.entity_id
_entity_poly.type
_entity_poly.pdbx_seq_one_letter_code
_entity_poly.pdbx_strand_id
1 'polypeptide(L)'
;MLSALLPCSFLLSLGAPSLVAGADAEIVFAPPVRLEANGVPIDVTIGHAAPYVIDFDGDGVRDLLVGEFGDVDFPVERLPKRLQEAAKKSSYSQGKLRIYRNHGSDEEPLFKDFEYLRAGREDASMPTT
;
A
#
# COMPACT_ATOMS: atom_id res chain seq x y z
N MET A 1 -26.12 -38.59 -53.63
CA MET A 1 -25.68 -37.89 -52.41
C MET A 1 -24.43 -37.09 -52.76
N LEU A 2 -24.52 -35.77 -52.65
CA LEU A 2 -23.51 -34.78 -53.05
C LEU A 2 -22.33 -34.75 -52.07
N SER A 3 -21.11 -34.55 -52.58
CA SER A 3 -20.05 -33.59 -52.15
C SER A 3 -19.70 -33.50 -50.64
N ALA A 4 -18.46 -33.47 -50.16
CA ALA A 4 -17.21 -33.00 -50.73
C ALA A 4 -16.00 -33.57 -49.94
N LEU A 5 -14.90 -33.80 -50.64
CA LEU A 5 -13.54 -33.80 -50.10
C LEU A 5 -13.13 -32.35 -49.77
N LEU A 6 -12.43 -32.13 -48.65
CA LEU A 6 -11.24 -31.27 -48.65
C LEU A 6 -10.36 -31.57 -47.41
N PRO A 7 -9.08 -31.89 -47.60
CA PRO A 7 -8.07 -31.87 -46.55
C PRO A 7 -7.44 -30.47 -46.47
N CYS A 8 -7.03 -30.02 -45.29
CA CYS A 8 -6.10 -28.90 -45.20
C CYS A 8 -5.19 -29.10 -43.98
N SER A 9 -4.04 -29.72 -44.25
CA SER A 9 -2.87 -29.61 -43.37
C SER A 9 -2.33 -28.19 -43.51
N PHE A 10 -2.26 -27.46 -42.41
CA PHE A 10 -1.45 -26.25 -42.32
C PHE A 10 -0.60 -26.36 -41.05
N LEU A 11 0.64 -26.81 -41.24
CA LEU A 11 1.73 -26.58 -40.30
C LEU A 11 2.15 -25.12 -40.46
N LEU A 12 1.96 -24.30 -39.42
CA LEU A 12 2.76 -23.10 -39.21
C LEU A 12 3.50 -23.25 -37.87
N SER A 13 4.81 -23.50 -37.95
CA SER A 13 5.72 -23.05 -36.92
C SER A 13 5.88 -21.54 -37.07
N LEU A 14 5.39 -20.77 -36.12
CA LEU A 14 5.74 -19.36 -35.98
C LEU A 14 6.46 -19.21 -34.64
N GLY A 15 7.69 -18.72 -34.71
CA GLY A 15 8.62 -18.61 -33.61
C GLY A 15 8.06 -17.82 -32.44
N ALA A 16 8.52 -18.16 -31.24
CA ALA A 16 8.42 -17.27 -30.09
C ALA A 16 8.98 -15.90 -30.49
N PRO A 17 8.19 -14.82 -30.45
CA PRO A 17 8.77 -13.49 -30.49
C PRO A 17 9.63 -13.38 -29.23
N SER A 18 10.90 -13.10 -29.47
CA SER A 18 11.89 -12.69 -28.49
C SER A 18 11.31 -11.66 -27.51
N LEU A 19 11.83 -11.65 -26.27
CA LEU A 19 11.74 -10.47 -25.39
C LEU A 19 11.97 -9.22 -26.22
N VAL A 20 10.94 -8.40 -26.41
CA VAL A 20 11.15 -7.02 -26.83
C VAL A 20 11.56 -6.28 -25.57
N ALA A 21 12.87 -6.17 -25.40
CA ALA A 21 13.43 -5.08 -24.62
C ALA A 21 12.98 -3.78 -25.28
N GLY A 22 12.17 -3.01 -24.56
CA GLY A 22 11.78 -1.65 -24.91
C GLY A 22 11.76 -0.82 -23.62
N ALA A 23 12.93 -0.62 -23.02
CA ALA A 23 13.10 0.13 -21.78
C ALA A 23 13.26 1.65 -22.02
N ASP A 24 12.68 2.17 -23.10
CA ASP A 24 12.72 3.58 -23.49
C ASP A 24 11.32 4.20 -23.64
N ALA A 25 10.28 3.57 -23.06
CA ALA A 25 8.96 4.19 -22.98
C ALA A 25 9.01 5.35 -21.99
N GLU A 26 8.71 6.56 -22.46
CA GLU A 26 8.54 7.73 -21.59
C GLU A 26 7.46 7.43 -20.54
N ILE A 27 7.82 7.49 -19.27
CA ILE A 27 6.87 7.29 -18.17
C ILE A 27 5.98 8.54 -18.12
N VAL A 28 4.81 8.47 -18.73
CA VAL A 28 3.79 9.51 -18.64
C VAL A 28 2.85 9.14 -17.49
N PHE A 29 2.89 9.93 -16.42
CA PHE A 29 1.94 9.78 -15.33
C PHE A 29 0.56 10.27 -15.74
N ALA A 30 -0.48 9.56 -15.27
CA ALA A 30 -1.84 10.08 -15.32
C ALA A 30 -1.97 11.34 -14.46
N PRO A 31 -3.02 12.18 -14.66
CA PRO A 31 -3.33 13.25 -13.74
C PRO A 31 -3.41 12.74 -12.28
N PRO A 32 -2.98 13.55 -11.30
CA PRO A 32 -3.03 13.13 -9.90
C PRO A 32 -4.47 12.91 -9.46
N VAL A 33 -4.67 11.88 -8.64
CA VAL A 33 -5.97 11.55 -8.04
C VAL A 33 -5.87 11.72 -6.53
N ARG A 34 -6.89 12.30 -5.90
CA ARG A 34 -7.00 12.34 -4.44
C ARG A 34 -7.51 10.99 -3.97
N LEU A 35 -6.74 10.32 -3.13
CA LEU A 35 -7.17 9.06 -2.53
C LEU A 35 -8.26 9.32 -1.50
N GLU A 36 -9.29 8.49 -1.54
CA GLU A 36 -10.46 8.59 -0.69
C GLU A 36 -10.75 7.25 -0.03
N ALA A 37 -11.28 7.30 1.19
CA ALA A 37 -11.89 6.17 1.88
C ALA A 37 -13.37 6.49 2.06
N ASN A 38 -14.26 5.67 1.48
CA ASN A 38 -15.71 5.92 1.46
C ASN A 38 -16.12 7.33 0.99
N GLY A 39 -15.45 7.86 -0.04
CA GLY A 39 -15.75 9.17 -0.62
C GLY A 39 -15.25 10.36 0.22
N VAL A 40 -14.48 10.10 1.28
CA VAL A 40 -13.84 11.13 2.09
C VAL A 40 -12.34 11.09 1.82
N PRO A 41 -11.68 12.25 1.60
CA PRO A 41 -10.24 12.27 1.42
C PRO A 41 -9.47 11.63 2.57
N ILE A 42 -8.44 10.86 2.21
CA ILE A 42 -7.52 10.28 3.19
C ILE A 42 -6.53 11.37 3.64
N ASP A 43 -6.76 11.91 4.83
CA ASP A 43 -5.89 12.88 5.51
C ASP A 43 -5.42 12.34 6.88
N VAL A 44 -4.15 12.54 7.21
CA VAL A 44 -3.60 12.23 8.54
C VAL A 44 -3.95 13.32 9.54
N THR A 45 -4.04 12.97 10.83
CA THR A 45 -4.51 13.92 11.85
C THR A 45 -3.51 15.04 12.11
N ILE A 46 -2.22 14.71 12.14
CA ILE A 46 -1.14 15.64 12.43
C ILE A 46 0.15 15.23 11.69
N GLY A 47 1.00 16.23 11.43
CA GLY A 47 2.34 16.03 10.90
C GLY A 47 2.33 15.64 9.42
N HIS A 48 3.24 14.74 9.05
CA HIS A 48 3.41 14.30 7.67
C HIS A 48 2.88 12.88 7.48
N ALA A 49 2.16 12.66 6.38
CA ALA A 49 1.79 11.33 5.95
C ALA A 49 3.01 10.58 5.40
N ALA A 50 3.17 9.31 5.78
CA ALA A 50 4.17 8.40 5.23
C ALA A 50 3.47 7.21 4.55
N PRO A 51 3.02 7.37 3.29
CA PRO A 51 2.28 6.34 2.56
C PRO A 51 3.20 5.21 2.07
N TYR A 52 2.68 3.98 2.09
CA TYR A 52 3.31 2.78 1.54
C TYR A 52 2.26 1.83 0.96
N VAL A 53 2.52 1.23 -0.19
CA VAL A 53 1.56 0.36 -0.89
C VAL A 53 2.11 -1.06 -0.95
N ILE A 54 1.39 -2.02 -0.37
CA ILE A 54 1.80 -3.43 -0.26
C ILE A 54 0.58 -4.33 -0.04
N ASP A 55 0.63 -5.57 -0.52
CA ASP A 55 -0.33 -6.62 -0.15
C ASP A 55 -0.08 -7.03 1.32
N PHE A 56 -0.86 -6.46 2.25
CA PHE A 56 -0.58 -6.57 3.68
C PHE A 56 -1.25 -7.80 4.33
N ASP A 57 -2.35 -8.32 3.80
CA ASP A 57 -3.00 -9.56 4.28
C ASP A 57 -2.76 -10.80 3.40
N GLY A 58 -2.12 -10.65 2.25
CA GLY A 58 -1.82 -11.76 1.36
C GLY A 58 -3.02 -12.18 0.51
N ASP A 59 -3.99 -11.28 0.29
CA ASP A 59 -5.15 -11.55 -0.57
C ASP A 59 -4.83 -11.36 -2.07
N GLY A 60 -3.63 -10.87 -2.39
CA GLY A 60 -3.15 -10.63 -3.74
C GLY A 60 -3.50 -9.24 -4.27
N VAL A 61 -4.12 -8.38 -3.48
CA VAL A 61 -4.44 -6.98 -3.78
C VAL A 61 -3.59 -6.06 -2.90
N ARG A 62 -3.06 -4.98 -3.47
CA ARG A 62 -2.24 -4.04 -2.71
C ARG A 62 -3.11 -3.11 -1.86
N ASP A 63 -2.79 -3.06 -0.58
CA ASP A 63 -3.35 -2.15 0.42
C ASP A 63 -2.57 -0.84 0.52
N LEU A 64 -3.20 0.17 1.13
CA LEU A 64 -2.54 1.43 1.47
C LEU A 64 -2.26 1.50 2.97
N LEU A 65 -0.99 1.56 3.34
CA LEU A 65 -0.52 1.83 4.68
C LEU A 65 -0.13 3.29 4.78
N VAL A 66 -0.54 3.99 5.84
CA VAL A 66 -0.19 5.40 6.06
C VAL A 66 0.33 5.59 7.49
N GLY A 67 1.62 5.88 7.60
CA GLY A 67 2.20 6.33 8.87
C GLY A 67 1.77 7.75 9.17
N GLU A 68 1.46 8.03 10.44
CA GLU A 68 1.16 9.37 10.93
C GLU A 68 1.86 9.66 12.27
N PHE A 69 1.98 10.95 12.58
CA PHE A 69 2.45 11.42 13.88
C PHE A 69 1.35 11.25 14.94
N GLY A 70 1.77 11.14 16.20
CA GLY A 70 0.84 11.12 17.33
C GLY A 70 0.62 12.49 17.95
N ASP A 71 -0.53 12.65 18.60
CA ASP A 71 -0.86 13.76 19.52
C ASP A 71 -0.85 13.32 21.00
N VAL A 72 -0.60 12.03 21.27
CA VAL A 72 -0.51 11.44 22.61
C VAL A 72 0.95 11.17 22.97
N ASP A 73 1.35 11.44 24.21
CA ASP A 73 2.68 11.14 24.75
C ASP A 73 3.06 9.65 24.58
N PHE A 74 4.29 9.40 24.13
CA PHE A 74 4.87 8.06 24.05
C PHE A 74 5.42 7.62 25.42
N PRO A 75 5.09 6.42 25.92
CA PRO A 75 5.58 5.94 27.21
C PRO A 75 7.11 5.84 27.24
N VAL A 76 7.75 6.53 28.18
CA VAL A 76 9.22 6.57 28.30
C VAL A 76 9.78 5.16 28.52
N GLU A 77 9.05 4.30 29.23
CA GLU A 77 9.44 2.93 29.55
C GLU A 77 9.56 2.05 28.30
N ARG A 78 8.87 2.41 27.20
CA ARG A 78 8.94 1.73 25.90
C ARG A 78 10.11 2.21 25.04
N LEU A 79 10.82 3.28 25.42
CA LEU A 79 11.99 3.77 24.70
C LEU A 79 13.20 2.85 24.92
N PRO A 80 14.18 2.83 23.99
CA PRO A 80 15.49 2.24 24.26
C PRO A 80 16.13 2.88 25.51
N LYS A 81 16.74 2.09 26.40
CA LYS A 81 17.33 2.57 27.67
C LYS A 81 18.21 3.83 27.54
N ARG A 82 18.99 3.91 26.46
CA ARG A 82 19.87 5.07 26.17
C ARG A 82 19.12 6.41 26.03
N LEU A 83 17.82 6.36 25.73
CA LEU A 83 16.97 7.53 25.55
C LEU A 83 16.10 7.82 26.78
N GLN A 84 15.90 6.85 27.68
CA GLN A 84 14.97 6.98 28.82
C GLN A 84 15.40 8.09 29.80
N GLU A 85 16.67 8.11 30.20
CA GLU A 85 17.20 9.10 31.16
C GLU A 85 17.13 10.55 30.64
N ALA A 86 17.19 10.73 29.32
CA ALA A 86 17.12 12.04 28.67
C ALA A 86 15.68 12.41 28.26
N ALA A 87 14.77 11.45 28.20
CA ALA A 87 13.42 11.66 27.73
C ALA A 87 12.58 12.41 28.76
N LYS A 88 11.94 13.50 28.32
CA LYS A 88 10.83 14.10 29.06
C LYS A 88 9.55 13.43 28.59
N LYS A 89 8.54 13.38 29.47
CA LYS A 89 7.24 12.74 29.20
C LYS A 89 6.59 13.22 27.89
N SER A 90 6.83 14.47 27.49
CA SER A 90 6.29 15.10 26.28
C SER A 90 7.30 15.25 25.13
N SER A 91 8.46 14.58 25.19
CA SER A 91 9.49 14.68 24.14
C SER A 91 9.21 13.79 22.93
N TYR A 92 8.31 12.82 23.10
CA TYR A 92 7.94 11.89 22.05
C TYR A 92 6.43 11.70 22.07
N SER A 93 5.82 11.72 20.89
CA SER A 93 4.43 11.33 20.69
C SER A 93 4.33 9.93 20.07
N GLN A 94 3.13 9.36 20.12
CA GLN A 94 2.84 8.03 19.60
C GLN A 94 2.48 8.08 18.12
N GLY A 95 3.50 8.04 17.25
CA GLY A 95 3.27 7.80 15.83
C GLY A 95 2.64 6.43 15.61
N LYS A 96 1.66 6.34 14.71
CA LYS A 96 0.88 5.13 14.43
C LYS A 96 0.84 4.83 12.94
N LEU A 97 0.40 3.63 12.60
CA LEU A 97 0.21 3.19 11.22
C LEU A 97 -1.26 2.88 10.97
N ARG A 98 -1.88 3.61 10.04
CA ARG A 98 -3.20 3.30 9.49
C ARG A 98 -3.06 2.25 8.39
N ILE A 99 -3.97 1.29 8.34
CA ILE A 99 -4.07 0.26 7.31
C ILE A 99 -5.42 0.44 6.63
N TYR A 100 -5.41 0.88 5.37
CA TYR A 100 -6.57 0.96 4.50
C TYR A 100 -6.59 -0.29 3.62
N ARG A 101 -7.47 -1.23 3.95
CA ARG A 101 -7.69 -2.43 3.14
C ARG A 101 -8.30 -2.08 1.80
N ASN A 102 -7.74 -2.61 0.72
CA ASN A 102 -8.28 -2.45 -0.61
C ASN A 102 -9.35 -3.51 -0.87
N HIS A 103 -10.61 -3.09 -0.99
CA HIS A 103 -11.72 -3.99 -1.30
C HIS A 103 -12.06 -4.05 -2.80
N GLY A 104 -11.23 -3.44 -3.64
CA GLY A 104 -11.38 -3.36 -5.10
C GLY A 104 -10.31 -4.17 -5.81
N SER A 105 -9.60 -3.54 -6.74
CA SER A 105 -8.40 -4.09 -7.38
C SER A 105 -7.22 -3.14 -7.28
N ASP A 106 -6.07 -3.55 -7.80
CA ASP A 106 -4.89 -2.71 -7.93
C ASP A 106 -5.11 -1.50 -8.87
N GLU A 107 -5.95 -1.66 -9.88
CA GLU A 107 -6.29 -0.63 -10.88
C GLU A 107 -7.44 0.28 -10.41
N GLU A 108 -8.40 -0.29 -9.67
CA GLU A 108 -9.57 0.41 -9.15
C GLU A 108 -9.67 0.18 -7.62
N PRO A 109 -8.81 0.84 -6.83
CA PRO A 109 -8.77 0.62 -5.38
C PRO A 109 -10.05 1.13 -4.72
N LEU A 110 -10.56 0.35 -3.77
CA LEU A 110 -11.75 0.69 -2.98
C LEU A 110 -11.43 0.66 -1.48
N PHE A 111 -10.98 1.79 -0.95
CA PHE A 111 -10.78 1.96 0.49
C PHE A 111 -12.08 2.36 1.17
N LYS A 112 -12.38 1.75 2.32
CA LYS A 112 -13.59 2.05 3.09
C LYS A 112 -13.26 2.83 4.36
N ASP A 113 -12.40 2.25 5.18
CA ASP A 113 -11.96 2.76 6.48
C ASP A 113 -10.49 2.36 6.67
N PHE A 114 -9.87 2.81 7.76
CA PHE A 114 -8.63 2.28 8.25
C PHE A 114 -8.77 1.67 9.64
N GLU A 115 -7.87 0.74 9.93
CA GLU A 115 -7.56 0.33 11.28
C GLU A 115 -6.13 0.72 11.64
N TYR A 116 -5.86 0.91 12.93
CA TYR A 116 -4.47 1.04 13.37
C TYR A 116 -3.82 -0.35 13.43
N LEU A 117 -2.57 -0.44 12.97
CA LEU A 117 -1.75 -1.63 13.16
C LEU A 117 -1.73 -2.00 14.65
N ARG A 118 -1.93 -3.28 14.95
CA ARG A 118 -2.05 -3.79 16.32
C ARG A 118 -0.76 -4.48 16.77
N ALA A 119 -0.35 -4.21 18.01
CA ALA A 119 0.69 -4.94 18.72
C ALA A 119 0.05 -5.63 19.94
N GLY A 120 -0.45 -6.85 19.74
CA GLY A 120 -1.23 -7.56 20.75
C GLY A 120 -2.56 -6.87 21.02
N ARG A 121 -2.78 -6.40 22.26
CA ARG A 121 -4.04 -5.76 22.69
C ARG A 121 -4.03 -4.23 22.58
N GLU A 122 -2.96 -3.65 22.05
CA GLU A 122 -2.81 -2.20 21.89
C GLU A 122 -2.50 -1.86 20.43
N ASP A 123 -2.63 -0.59 20.06
CA ASP A 123 -2.12 -0.10 18.79
C ASP A 123 -0.58 -0.14 18.83
N ALA A 124 0.03 -0.59 17.74
CA ALA A 124 1.44 -0.40 17.53
C ALA A 124 1.73 1.10 17.44
N SER A 125 2.72 1.56 18.21
CA SER A 125 3.18 2.92 18.14
C SER A 125 4.69 3.02 18.23
N MET A 126 5.24 4.04 17.58
CA MET A 126 6.65 4.39 17.57
C MET A 126 6.84 5.79 18.13
N PRO A 127 7.95 6.07 18.82
CA PRO A 127 8.23 7.41 19.33
C PRO A 127 8.52 8.36 18.15
N THR A 128 7.72 9.40 18.01
CA THR A 128 7.88 10.50 17.04
C THR A 128 8.17 11.81 17.77
N THR A 129 8.90 12.74 17.16
CA THR A 129 9.28 14.04 17.77
C THR A 129 8.59 15.21 17.12
#